data_AF-A0A1V3PR29-F1
#
_entry.id   AF-A0A1V3PR29-F1
#
_cell.length_a   1.000
_cell.length_b   1.000
_cell.length_c   1.000
_cell.angle_alpha   90.00
_cell.angle_beta   90.00
_cell.angle_gamma   90.00
#
_symmetry.space_group_name_H-M   'P 1'
#
loop_
_entity.id
_entity.type
_entity.pdbx_description
1 polymer ?
#
loop_
_entity_poly.entity_id
_entity_poly.type
_entity_poly.pdbx_seq_one_letter_code
_entity_poly.pdbx_strand_id
1 'polypeptide(L)'
;MNKLLQIAGGAVLIYICIVLGIAVIPAIDLSKTPPGPDVKPLTALQAEGRDVYAANGCGYCHTQQVRPLPEDKVFGRPSAPGDFAYQTPELLGSERTGPDLTNVGSSKPSDVWQYIHLFDPRAVVPESIMPNFKFLFRVVTTVPPGETAVPVPAAFAPKEGQVVPTAQAKALVAYLLSLKQTSIPGYGMNGGMGGMTSAAPAAMPASPSTSASASGGYNYDAAKGRALFTANCSACHQATGEGVPGAFPPLKGNAAVDSADPTLHIHTVLQGAHGVTIGGVAYSSVMPPFAAQLSDAEIANIINYERSSWGNHARAVTPSDVAAVRAKGQ
;
A
#
# COMPACT_ATOMS: atom_id res chain seq x y z
N MET A 1 -55.85 32.95 13.67
CA MET A 1 -54.56 33.46 13.18
C MET A 1 -53.39 33.10 14.09
N ASN A 2 -53.47 33.35 15.41
CA ASN A 2 -52.34 33.14 16.34
C ASN A 2 -51.81 31.70 16.42
N LYS A 3 -52.69 30.68 16.40
CA LYS A 3 -52.24 29.27 16.45
C LYS A 3 -51.43 28.84 15.23
N LEU A 4 -51.81 29.31 14.04
CA LEU A 4 -51.10 29.00 12.80
C LEU A 4 -49.69 29.64 12.81
N LEU A 5 -49.60 30.89 13.29
CA LEU A 5 -48.34 31.61 13.42
C LEU A 5 -47.42 30.96 14.47
N GLN A 6 -47.98 30.46 15.58
CA GLN A 6 -47.24 29.72 16.61
C GLN A 6 -46.70 28.38 16.09
N ILE A 7 -47.52 27.62 15.35
CA ILE A 7 -47.11 26.34 14.75
C ILE A 7 -46.03 26.57 13.70
N ALA A 8 -46.23 27.52 12.79
CA ALA A 8 -45.25 27.84 11.75
C ALA A 8 -43.93 28.35 12.34
N GLY A 9 -44.00 29.26 13.32
CA GLY A 9 -42.82 29.78 14.01
C GLY A 9 -42.05 28.71 14.78
N GLY A 10 -42.77 27.82 15.49
CA GLY A 10 -42.17 26.68 16.18
C GLY A 10 -41.50 25.69 15.22
N ALA A 11 -42.14 25.37 14.09
CA ALA A 11 -41.57 24.48 13.08
C ALA A 11 -40.29 25.07 12.44
N VAL A 12 -40.30 26.36 12.12
CA VAL A 12 -39.12 27.07 11.59
C VAL A 12 -37.98 27.08 12.62
N LEU A 13 -38.28 27.36 13.89
CA LEU A 13 -37.28 27.34 14.95
C LEU A 13 -36.64 25.95 15.10
N ILE A 14 -37.46 24.90 15.14
CA ILE A 14 -36.98 23.51 15.22
C ILE A 14 -36.10 23.19 14.01
N TYR A 15 -36.53 23.55 12.80
CA TYR A 15 -35.75 23.34 11.58
C TYR A 15 -34.39 24.06 11.65
N ILE A 16 -34.36 25.33 12.08
CA ILE A 16 -33.12 26.10 12.26
C ILE A 16 -32.20 25.41 13.28
N CYS A 17 -32.73 25.01 14.44
CA CYS A 17 -31.95 24.32 15.46
C CYS A 17 -31.35 23.00 14.93
N ILE A 18 -32.11 22.23 14.15
CA ILE A 18 -31.64 20.99 13.52
C ILE A 18 -30.54 21.29 12.50
N VAL A 19 -30.74 22.25 11.60
CA VAL A 19 -29.74 22.64 10.59
C VAL A 19 -28.45 23.14 11.25
N LEU A 20 -28.56 23.97 12.28
CA LEU A 20 -27.41 24.46 13.03
C LEU A 20 -26.67 23.32 13.74
N GLY A 21 -27.41 22.46 14.45
CA GLY A 21 -26.83 21.38 15.25
C GLY A 21 -26.22 20.24 14.43
N ILE A 22 -26.84 19.89 13.29
CA ILE A 22 -26.43 18.71 12.48
C ILE A 22 -25.52 19.10 11.31
N ALA A 23 -25.71 20.27 10.69
CA ALA A 23 -24.95 20.65 9.50
C ALA A 23 -23.94 21.76 9.78
N VAL A 24 -24.37 22.92 10.27
CA VAL A 24 -23.52 24.12 10.32
C VAL A 24 -22.43 24.00 11.38
N ILE A 25 -22.76 23.64 12.62
CA ILE A 25 -21.79 23.53 13.70
C ILE A 25 -20.75 22.43 13.39
N PRO A 26 -21.14 21.21 12.97
CA PRO A 26 -20.16 20.18 12.57
C PRO A 26 -19.31 20.59 11.37
N ALA A 27 -19.87 21.27 10.37
CA ALA A 27 -19.09 21.77 9.23
C ALA A 27 -18.04 22.81 9.65
N ILE A 28 -18.39 23.74 10.55
CA ILE A 28 -17.45 24.72 11.11
C ILE A 28 -16.34 24.01 11.89
N ASP A 29 -16.68 23.01 12.70
CA ASP A 29 -15.70 22.23 13.45
C ASP A 29 -14.75 21.47 12.52
N LEU A 30 -15.31 20.76 11.53
CA LEU A 30 -14.54 20.01 10.54
C LEU A 30 -13.61 20.91 9.72
N SER A 31 -14.06 22.11 9.34
CA SER A 31 -13.26 23.09 8.58
C SER A 31 -12.01 23.58 9.33
N LYS A 32 -11.97 23.40 10.66
CA LYS A 32 -10.82 23.74 11.51
C LYS A 32 -9.88 22.57 11.72
N THR A 33 -10.21 21.38 11.21
CA THR A 33 -9.36 20.19 11.38
C THR A 33 -8.05 20.39 10.62
N PRO A 34 -6.90 20.38 11.29
CA PRO A 34 -5.62 20.49 10.61
C PRO A 34 -5.34 19.25 9.75
N PRO A 35 -4.49 19.37 8.73
CA PRO A 35 -3.95 18.21 8.02
C PRO A 35 -3.30 17.20 8.98
N GLY A 36 -3.47 15.92 8.68
CA GLY A 36 -2.78 14.85 9.39
C GLY A 36 -1.25 14.89 9.17
N PRO A 37 -0.48 14.11 9.94
CA PRO A 37 0.98 14.01 9.76
C PRO A 37 1.35 13.66 8.32
N ASP A 38 2.27 14.41 7.72
CA ASP A 38 2.75 14.22 6.33
C ASP A 38 1.68 14.32 5.22
N VAL A 39 0.46 14.74 5.54
CA VAL A 39 -0.57 15.03 4.53
C VAL A 39 -0.21 16.34 3.83
N LYS A 40 0.05 16.25 2.53
CA LYS A 40 0.48 17.37 1.68
C LYS A 40 -0.49 17.54 0.50
N PRO A 41 -0.61 18.75 -0.06
CA PRO A 41 -1.32 18.95 -1.32
C PRO A 41 -0.76 18.05 -2.43
N LEU A 42 -1.64 17.51 -3.26
CA LEU A 42 -1.25 16.71 -4.42
C LEU A 42 -0.46 17.54 -5.42
N THR A 43 0.58 16.95 -6.00
CA THR A 43 1.22 17.48 -7.21
C THR A 43 0.23 17.50 -8.38
N ALA A 44 0.50 18.27 -9.43
CA ALA A 44 -0.37 18.35 -10.60
C ALA A 44 -0.67 16.97 -11.23
N LEU A 45 0.35 16.11 -11.33
CA LEU A 45 0.20 14.75 -11.87
C LEU A 45 -0.66 13.85 -10.96
N GLN A 46 -0.52 13.99 -9.64
CA GLN A 46 -1.35 13.24 -8.69
C GLN A 46 -2.79 13.74 -8.66
N ALA A 47 -3.01 15.05 -8.83
CA ALA A 47 -4.35 15.62 -8.94
C ALA A 47 -5.05 15.11 -10.21
N GLU A 48 -4.37 15.11 -11.35
CA GLU A 48 -4.89 14.49 -12.59
C GLU A 48 -5.19 13.00 -12.38
N GLY A 49 -4.29 12.27 -11.70
CA GLY A 49 -4.50 10.87 -11.38
C GLY A 49 -5.72 10.61 -10.49
N ARG A 50 -5.98 11.51 -9.54
CA ARG A 50 -7.18 11.48 -8.70
C ARG A 50 -8.45 11.71 -9.54
N ASP A 51 -8.40 12.61 -10.51
CA ASP A 51 -9.53 12.83 -11.42
C ASP A 51 -9.78 11.60 -12.30
N VAL A 52 -8.72 10.94 -12.79
CA VAL A 52 -8.82 9.65 -13.50
C VAL A 52 -9.43 8.58 -12.59
N TYR A 53 -9.02 8.50 -11.32
CA TYR A 53 -9.59 7.57 -10.34
C TYR A 53 -11.09 7.77 -10.16
N ALA A 54 -11.53 9.01 -9.99
CA ALA A 54 -12.92 9.37 -9.82
C ALA A 54 -13.74 9.11 -11.09
N ALA A 55 -13.24 9.55 -12.25
CA ALA A 55 -13.93 9.42 -13.54
C ALA A 55 -14.16 7.97 -13.97
N ASN A 56 -13.29 7.06 -13.54
CA ASN A 56 -13.39 5.63 -13.83
C ASN A 56 -14.14 4.83 -12.76
N GLY A 57 -14.71 5.50 -11.75
CA GLY A 57 -15.51 4.85 -10.73
C GLY A 57 -14.71 3.91 -9.82
N CYS A 58 -13.39 4.09 -9.70
CA CYS A 58 -12.56 3.22 -8.86
C CYS A 58 -13.02 3.24 -7.40
N GLY A 59 -13.49 4.41 -6.93
CA GLY A 59 -14.07 4.61 -5.60
C GLY A 59 -15.33 3.78 -5.33
N TYR A 60 -15.97 3.22 -6.35
CA TYR A 60 -17.12 2.35 -6.15
C TYR A 60 -16.70 1.02 -5.51
N CYS A 61 -15.55 0.45 -5.90
CA CYS A 61 -15.09 -0.82 -5.33
C CYS A 61 -13.96 -0.66 -4.31
N HIS A 62 -13.17 0.40 -4.44
CA HIS A 62 -11.98 0.66 -3.65
C HIS A 62 -12.17 1.92 -2.81
N THR A 63 -12.45 1.74 -1.53
CA THR A 63 -12.55 2.85 -0.58
C THR A 63 -11.17 3.47 -0.31
N GLN A 64 -11.16 4.72 0.13
CA GLN A 64 -9.99 5.38 0.71
C GLN A 64 -10.28 5.80 2.15
N GLN A 65 -10.93 4.90 2.90
CA GLN A 65 -11.34 5.14 4.27
C GLN A 65 -11.21 3.84 5.06
N VAL A 66 -10.08 3.65 5.73
CA VAL A 66 -9.89 2.52 6.63
C VAL A 66 -10.82 2.68 7.84
N ARG A 67 -11.73 1.73 8.04
CA ARG A 67 -12.70 1.78 9.14
C ARG A 67 -12.06 1.30 10.44
N PRO A 68 -12.58 1.71 11.61
CA PRO A 68 -12.11 1.22 12.91
C PRO A 68 -12.64 -0.20 13.22
N LEU A 69 -12.46 -1.13 12.27
CA LEU A 69 -12.90 -2.51 12.36
C LEU A 69 -11.68 -3.45 12.37
N PRO A 70 -11.69 -4.56 13.12
CA PRO A 70 -10.59 -5.52 13.13
C PRO A 70 -10.18 -6.03 11.74
N GLU A 71 -11.14 -6.19 10.84
CA GLU A 71 -10.96 -6.71 9.47
C GLU A 71 -10.20 -5.72 8.59
N ASP A 72 -10.32 -4.42 8.87
CA ASP A 72 -9.74 -3.34 8.09
C ASP A 72 -8.29 -3.02 8.50
N LYS A 73 -7.81 -3.58 9.62
CA LYS A 73 -6.45 -3.35 10.13
C LYS A 73 -5.35 -3.70 9.11
N VAL A 74 -5.65 -4.60 8.17
CA VAL A 74 -4.72 -5.01 7.12
C VAL A 74 -4.42 -3.88 6.12
N PHE A 75 -5.30 -2.89 6.01
CA PHE A 75 -5.17 -1.78 5.07
C PHE A 75 -4.49 -0.55 5.69
N GLY A 76 -4.39 -0.48 7.01
CA GLY A 76 -3.77 0.63 7.72
C GLY A 76 -4.41 0.88 9.08
N ARG A 77 -4.12 2.06 9.65
CA ARG A 77 -4.82 2.53 10.84
C ARG A 77 -6.19 3.10 10.43
N PRO A 78 -7.16 3.19 11.35
CA PRO A 78 -8.40 3.89 11.05
C PRO A 78 -8.16 5.30 10.51
N SER A 79 -8.89 5.69 9.47
CA SER A 79 -8.81 7.02 8.88
C SER A 79 -9.27 8.07 9.87
N ALA A 80 -8.56 9.19 9.88
CA ALA A 80 -8.89 10.38 10.66
C ALA A 80 -9.31 11.52 9.72
N PRO A 81 -10.11 12.51 10.15
CA PRO A 81 -10.55 13.60 9.27
C PRO A 81 -9.39 14.36 8.60
N GLY A 82 -8.27 14.54 9.32
CA GLY A 82 -7.07 15.18 8.77
C GLY A 82 -6.39 14.43 7.61
N ASP A 83 -6.68 13.14 7.41
CA ASP A 83 -6.16 12.35 6.28
C ASP A 83 -6.72 12.84 4.93
N PHE A 84 -7.88 13.50 4.97
CA PHE A 84 -8.58 14.03 3.80
C PHE A 84 -8.32 15.51 3.57
N ALA A 85 -7.40 16.12 4.33
CA ALA A 85 -7.02 17.49 4.08
C ALA A 85 -6.58 17.65 2.61
N TYR A 86 -7.10 18.68 1.96
CA TYR A 86 -6.89 18.99 0.53
C TYR A 86 -7.58 18.04 -0.46
N GLN A 87 -8.48 17.17 -0.01
CA GLN A 87 -9.31 16.34 -0.89
C GLN A 87 -10.72 16.90 -0.94
N THR A 88 -11.20 17.28 -2.12
CA THR A 88 -12.60 17.69 -2.30
C THR A 88 -13.09 17.27 -3.68
N PRO A 89 -14.20 16.49 -3.80
CA PRO A 89 -14.86 15.76 -2.71
C PRO A 89 -13.99 14.62 -2.17
N GLU A 90 -14.18 14.21 -0.92
CA GLU A 90 -13.43 13.10 -0.33
C GLU A 90 -13.80 11.77 -1.02
N LEU A 91 -12.79 10.98 -1.41
CA LEU A 91 -13.00 9.71 -2.13
C LEU A 91 -13.16 8.53 -1.16
N LEU A 92 -14.06 8.68 -0.18
CA LEU A 92 -14.31 7.66 0.85
C LEU A 92 -14.80 6.34 0.24
N GLY A 93 -15.43 6.41 -0.93
CA GLY A 93 -15.99 5.30 -1.68
C GLY A 93 -17.44 5.00 -1.31
N SER A 94 -18.12 4.17 -2.11
CA SER A 94 -19.52 3.79 -1.88
C SER A 94 -19.67 2.41 -1.25
N GLU A 95 -18.80 1.46 -1.62
CA GLU A 95 -18.75 0.11 -1.06
C GLU A 95 -17.31 -0.44 -1.11
N ARG A 96 -17.05 -1.52 -0.36
CA ARG A 96 -15.74 -2.19 -0.33
C ARG A 96 -15.84 -3.58 -0.92
N THR A 97 -15.85 -3.63 -2.24
CA THR A 97 -15.79 -4.87 -3.02
C THR A 97 -14.33 -5.31 -3.22
N GLY A 98 -13.42 -4.36 -3.41
CA GLY A 98 -11.97 -4.56 -3.42
C GLY A 98 -11.29 -4.08 -2.13
N PRO A 99 -9.97 -4.27 -1.98
CA PRO A 99 -9.20 -3.73 -0.86
C PRO A 99 -9.27 -2.20 -0.80
N ASP A 100 -9.16 -1.64 0.41
CA ASP A 100 -9.02 -0.20 0.59
C ASP A 100 -7.64 0.28 0.11
N LEU A 101 -7.61 1.44 -0.54
CA LEU A 101 -6.43 1.97 -1.20
C LEU A 101 -5.76 3.13 -0.47
N THR A 102 -6.24 3.53 0.72
CA THR A 102 -5.65 4.63 1.53
C THR A 102 -4.14 4.49 1.70
N ASN A 103 -3.64 3.25 1.75
CA ASN A 103 -2.22 2.95 1.94
C ASN A 103 -1.63 2.07 0.81
N VAL A 104 -2.21 2.12 -0.39
CA VAL A 104 -1.75 1.28 -1.52
C VAL A 104 -0.32 1.65 -1.96
N GLY A 105 0.08 2.92 -1.85
CA GLY A 105 1.44 3.36 -2.18
C GLY A 105 2.51 2.79 -1.25
N SER A 106 2.13 2.33 -0.05
CA SER A 106 3.03 1.62 0.88
C SER A 106 2.96 0.11 0.67
N SER A 107 1.76 -0.45 0.49
CA SER A 107 1.55 -1.90 0.39
C SER A 107 1.81 -2.49 -1.01
N LYS A 108 1.79 -1.66 -2.05
CA LYS A 108 2.05 -1.97 -3.47
C LYS A 108 2.87 -0.84 -4.11
N PRO A 109 4.13 -0.65 -3.70
CA PRO A 109 4.93 0.52 -4.09
C PRO A 109 5.51 0.45 -5.52
N SER A 110 5.34 -0.66 -6.23
CA SER A 110 5.85 -0.84 -7.60
C SER A 110 4.86 -0.27 -8.62
N ASP A 111 5.32 0.70 -9.40
CA ASP A 111 4.60 1.23 -10.55
C ASP A 111 4.28 0.13 -11.59
N VAL A 112 5.24 -0.77 -11.85
CA VAL A 112 5.04 -1.94 -12.72
C VAL A 112 3.90 -2.82 -12.22
N TRP A 113 3.82 -3.08 -10.91
CA TRP A 113 2.70 -3.84 -10.34
C TRP A 113 1.37 -3.13 -10.59
N GLN A 114 1.32 -1.81 -10.35
CA GLN A 114 0.10 -1.01 -10.58
C GLN A 114 -0.30 -1.02 -12.06
N TYR A 115 0.65 -0.88 -12.98
CA TYR A 115 0.37 -0.90 -14.41
C TYR A 115 -0.12 -2.27 -14.88
N ILE A 116 0.51 -3.36 -14.44
CA ILE A 116 0.05 -4.72 -14.78
C ILE A 116 -1.36 -4.94 -14.21
N HIS A 117 -1.59 -4.53 -12.96
CA HIS A 117 -2.90 -4.64 -12.31
C HIS A 117 -4.00 -3.87 -13.05
N LEU A 118 -3.72 -2.63 -13.49
CA LEU A 118 -4.65 -1.84 -14.29
C LEU A 118 -4.86 -2.45 -15.68
N PHE A 119 -3.80 -2.95 -16.33
CA PHE A 119 -3.89 -3.53 -17.67
C PHE A 119 -4.65 -4.86 -17.69
N ASP A 120 -4.33 -5.78 -16.79
CA ASP A 120 -5.07 -7.02 -16.58
C ASP A 120 -4.90 -7.50 -15.13
N PRO A 121 -5.89 -7.25 -14.24
CA PRO A 121 -5.71 -7.47 -12.80
C PRO A 121 -5.45 -8.93 -12.43
N ARG A 122 -5.92 -9.87 -13.27
CA ARG A 122 -5.70 -11.32 -13.07
C ARG A 122 -4.24 -11.74 -13.27
N ALA A 123 -3.42 -10.89 -13.89
CA ALA A 123 -2.00 -11.17 -14.08
C ALA A 123 -1.18 -11.11 -12.78
N VAL A 124 -1.68 -10.38 -11.77
CA VAL A 124 -1.02 -10.23 -10.46
C VAL A 124 -1.92 -10.62 -9.28
N VAL A 125 -3.23 -10.68 -9.50
CA VAL A 125 -4.24 -11.15 -8.54
C VAL A 125 -5.20 -12.08 -9.30
N PRO A 126 -4.89 -13.39 -9.42
CA PRO A 126 -5.65 -14.32 -10.27
C PRO A 126 -7.16 -14.34 -10.03
N GLU A 127 -7.58 -14.20 -8.77
CA GLU A 127 -8.99 -14.20 -8.35
C GLU A 127 -9.67 -12.81 -8.46
N SER A 128 -9.03 -11.84 -9.09
CA SER A 128 -9.55 -10.47 -9.14
C SER A 128 -10.79 -10.35 -10.03
N ILE A 129 -11.86 -9.82 -9.46
CA ILE A 129 -13.07 -9.40 -10.17
C ILE A 129 -12.98 -7.97 -10.73
N MET A 130 -11.87 -7.26 -10.49
CA MET A 130 -11.67 -5.91 -11.00
C MET A 130 -11.72 -5.92 -12.55
N PRO A 131 -12.44 -4.96 -13.17
CA PRO A 131 -12.38 -4.77 -14.61
C PRO A 131 -10.95 -4.47 -15.08
N ASN A 132 -10.65 -4.80 -16.34
CA ASN A 132 -9.38 -4.37 -16.94
C ASN A 132 -9.53 -2.96 -17.52
N PHE A 133 -8.48 -2.15 -17.42
CA PHE A 133 -8.42 -0.77 -17.89
C PHE A 133 -7.46 -0.64 -19.08
N LYS A 134 -7.52 -1.60 -20.02
CA LYS A 134 -6.63 -1.64 -21.21
C LYS A 134 -6.65 -0.36 -22.04
N PHE A 135 -7.75 0.40 -22.00
CA PHE A 135 -7.90 1.69 -22.68
C PHE A 135 -6.98 2.80 -22.12
N LEU A 136 -6.45 2.65 -20.90
CA LEU A 136 -5.43 3.55 -20.35
C LEU A 136 -4.03 3.24 -20.90
N PHE A 137 -3.90 2.28 -21.80
CA PHE A 137 -2.63 1.83 -22.38
C PHE A 137 -2.69 1.83 -23.90
N ARG A 138 -1.52 1.85 -24.51
CA ARG A 138 -1.32 1.80 -25.96
C ARG A 138 -0.39 0.65 -26.28
N VAL A 139 -0.69 -0.07 -27.36
CA VAL A 139 0.16 -1.15 -27.87
C VAL A 139 0.96 -0.60 -29.04
N VAL A 140 2.28 -0.67 -28.95
CA VAL A 140 3.18 -0.14 -29.98
C VAL A 140 4.20 -1.18 -30.44
N THR A 141 4.57 -1.12 -31.70
CA THR A 141 5.61 -1.99 -32.27
C THR A 141 6.99 -1.65 -31.73
N THR A 142 7.28 -0.36 -31.53
CA THR A 142 8.52 0.14 -30.97
C THR A 142 8.21 1.13 -29.85
N VAL A 143 8.85 0.94 -28.69
CA VAL A 143 8.69 1.83 -27.54
C VAL A 143 9.35 3.18 -27.85
N PRO A 144 8.63 4.31 -27.72
CA PRO A 144 9.22 5.62 -27.95
C PRO A 144 10.38 5.93 -27.00
N PRO A 145 11.37 6.73 -27.43
CA PRO A 145 12.46 7.15 -26.56
C PRO A 145 11.95 7.83 -25.27
N GLY A 146 12.50 7.42 -24.13
CA GLY A 146 12.12 7.95 -22.81
C GLY A 146 10.88 7.30 -22.19
N GLU A 147 10.28 6.31 -22.85
CA GLU A 147 9.20 5.49 -22.27
C GLU A 147 9.66 4.06 -22.04
N THR A 148 9.00 3.38 -21.09
CA THR A 148 9.28 1.99 -20.73
C THR A 148 8.04 1.16 -20.98
N ALA A 149 8.20 0.01 -21.63
CA ALA A 149 7.11 -0.95 -21.77
C ALA A 149 6.79 -1.59 -20.42
N VAL A 150 5.51 -1.85 -20.18
CA VAL A 150 5.06 -2.62 -19.03
C VAL A 150 5.35 -4.10 -19.30
N PRO A 151 6.08 -4.81 -18.42
CA PRO A 151 6.37 -6.23 -18.60
C PRO A 151 5.14 -7.08 -18.24
N VAL A 152 4.09 -6.99 -19.06
CA VAL A 152 2.88 -7.80 -18.89
C VAL A 152 3.23 -9.27 -19.14
N PRO A 153 2.83 -10.22 -18.28
CA PRO A 153 3.13 -11.63 -18.49
C PRO A 153 2.56 -12.13 -19.82
N ALA A 154 3.29 -13.00 -20.52
CA ALA A 154 2.96 -13.42 -21.88
C ALA A 154 1.53 -13.95 -22.04
N ALA A 155 0.96 -14.60 -21.02
CA ALA A 155 -0.42 -15.09 -21.03
C ALA A 155 -1.49 -13.98 -21.11
N PHE A 156 -1.15 -12.75 -20.69
CA PHE A 156 -2.05 -11.59 -20.66
C PHE A 156 -1.62 -10.49 -21.64
N ALA A 157 -0.41 -10.58 -22.18
CA ALA A 157 0.15 -9.63 -23.13
C ALA A 157 -0.60 -9.68 -24.48
N PRO A 158 -0.59 -8.59 -25.27
CA PRO A 158 -1.06 -8.63 -26.64
C PRO A 158 -0.20 -9.59 -27.47
N LYS A 159 -0.79 -10.21 -28.51
CA LYS A 159 -0.08 -11.14 -29.41
C LYS A 159 1.11 -10.48 -30.12
N GLU A 160 0.97 -9.19 -30.41
CA GLU A 160 1.98 -8.38 -31.09
C GLU A 160 2.08 -7.01 -30.41
N GLY A 161 3.29 -6.44 -30.43
CA GLY A 161 3.57 -5.13 -29.85
C GLY A 161 3.83 -5.15 -28.34
N GLN A 162 4.14 -3.97 -27.81
CA GLN A 162 4.54 -3.72 -26.43
C GLN A 162 3.55 -2.75 -25.78
N VAL A 163 3.18 -3.05 -24.54
CA VAL A 163 2.22 -2.24 -23.76
C VAL A 163 2.94 -1.05 -23.15
N VAL A 164 2.47 0.16 -23.42
CA VAL A 164 3.02 1.40 -22.86
C VAL A 164 1.89 2.20 -22.20
N PRO A 165 2.07 2.75 -20.97
CA PRO A 165 1.03 3.52 -20.31
C PRO A 165 0.82 4.87 -20.99
N THR A 166 -0.45 5.30 -21.09
CA THR A 166 -0.80 6.67 -21.50
C THR A 166 -0.46 7.69 -20.39
N ALA A 167 -0.60 8.99 -20.68
CA ALA A 167 -0.47 10.03 -19.66
C ALA A 167 -1.45 9.82 -18.49
N GLN A 168 -2.70 9.44 -18.78
CA GLN A 168 -3.71 9.15 -17.76
C GLN A 168 -3.34 7.95 -16.89
N ALA A 169 -2.79 6.88 -17.46
CA ALA A 169 -2.27 5.76 -16.67
C ALA A 169 -1.14 6.19 -15.74
N LYS A 170 -0.19 7.00 -16.25
CA LYS A 170 0.93 7.52 -15.45
C LYS A 170 0.44 8.41 -14.30
N ALA A 171 -0.53 9.29 -14.59
CA ALA A 171 -1.17 10.13 -13.59
C ALA A 171 -1.87 9.29 -12.51
N LEU A 172 -2.70 8.33 -12.92
CA LEU A 172 -3.41 7.42 -12.01
C LEU A 172 -2.44 6.66 -11.10
N VAL A 173 -1.38 6.09 -11.66
CA VAL A 173 -0.35 5.39 -10.85
C VAL A 173 0.39 6.34 -9.93
N ALA A 174 0.71 7.56 -10.36
CA ALA A 174 1.32 8.57 -9.49
C ALA A 174 0.41 8.91 -8.29
N TYR A 175 -0.90 9.02 -8.51
CA TYR A 175 -1.87 9.20 -7.44
C TYR A 175 -1.93 7.98 -6.50
N LEU A 176 -2.09 6.77 -7.03
CA LEU A 176 -2.11 5.54 -6.21
C LEU A 176 -0.84 5.39 -5.36
N LEU A 177 0.33 5.66 -5.94
CA LEU A 177 1.61 5.61 -5.21
C LEU A 177 1.77 6.74 -4.20
N SER A 178 0.99 7.83 -4.29
CA SER A 178 0.97 8.90 -3.30
C SER A 178 0.15 8.54 -2.05
N LEU A 179 -0.77 7.57 -2.15
CA LEU A 179 -1.63 7.14 -1.05
C LEU A 179 -0.81 6.33 -0.02
N LYS A 180 -0.30 7.05 0.98
CA LYS A 180 0.52 6.51 2.06
C LYS A 180 0.05 7.07 3.39
N GLN A 181 -0.56 6.22 4.21
CA GLN A 181 -1.02 6.62 5.52
C GLN A 181 0.12 6.57 6.52
N THR A 182 0.39 7.69 7.17
CA THR A 182 1.38 7.81 8.24
C THR A 182 0.75 7.51 9.59
N SER A 183 1.54 6.99 10.53
CA SER A 183 1.10 6.79 11.91
C SER A 183 0.76 8.14 12.55
N ILE A 184 -0.34 8.20 13.31
CA ILE A 184 -0.65 9.37 14.15
C ILE A 184 -0.20 9.04 15.59
N PRO A 185 0.81 9.74 16.13
CA PRO A 185 1.24 9.55 17.51
C PRO A 185 0.09 9.83 18.48
N GLY A 186 -0.18 8.91 19.41
CA GLY A 186 -1.17 9.08 20.48
C GLY A 186 -2.64 8.98 20.04
N TYR A 187 -2.94 8.54 18.81
CA TYR A 187 -4.32 8.43 18.33
C TYR A 187 -5.04 7.18 18.83
N GLY A 188 -6.02 7.36 19.70
CA GLY A 188 -7.00 6.36 20.09
C GLY A 188 -8.41 6.85 19.76
N MET A 189 -9.12 6.18 18.86
CA MET A 189 -10.54 6.42 18.63
C MET A 189 -11.34 5.80 19.78
N ASN A 190 -11.65 6.58 20.82
CA ASN A 190 -12.68 6.20 21.77
C ASN A 190 -14.04 6.36 21.08
N GLY A 191 -14.62 5.24 20.67
CA GLY A 191 -15.83 5.15 19.86
C GLY A 191 -17.00 5.99 20.39
N GLY A 192 -17.42 6.95 19.59
CA GLY A 192 -18.63 7.74 19.79
C GLY A 192 -18.73 8.76 18.66
N MET A 193 -19.88 8.82 17.99
CA MET A 193 -20.17 9.82 16.97
C MET A 193 -19.76 11.22 17.43
N GLY A 194 -18.78 11.83 16.76
CA GLY A 194 -18.57 13.28 16.73
C GLY A 194 -18.36 14.00 18.06
N GLY A 195 -17.69 13.39 19.04
CA GLY A 195 -17.37 14.07 20.29
C GLY A 195 -16.11 14.91 20.18
N MET A 196 -16.23 16.24 20.31
CA MET A 196 -15.14 17.17 20.58
C MET A 196 -14.13 16.59 21.59
N THR A 197 -13.02 16.04 21.11
CA THR A 197 -11.80 15.99 21.91
C THR A 197 -10.62 16.33 21.03
N SER A 198 -9.98 17.43 21.42
CA SER A 198 -8.70 17.87 20.93
C SER A 198 -7.75 16.69 20.87
N ALA A 199 -7.15 16.48 19.69
CA ALA A 199 -5.94 15.68 19.58
C ALA A 199 -4.86 16.30 20.49
N ALA A 200 -4.66 15.72 21.66
CA ALA A 200 -3.47 15.95 22.47
C ALA A 200 -2.70 14.62 22.50
N PRO A 201 -1.45 14.58 21.99
CA PRO A 201 -0.66 13.36 22.05
C PRO A 201 -0.26 13.10 23.50
N ALA A 202 -0.76 12.02 24.09
CA ALA A 202 -0.13 11.43 25.27
C ALA A 202 1.17 10.77 24.82
N ALA A 203 2.30 11.34 25.24
CA ALA A 203 3.62 10.73 25.06
C ALA A 203 3.64 9.37 25.76
N MET A 204 3.77 8.29 24.99
CA MET A 204 4.19 7.01 25.54
C MET A 204 5.71 6.97 25.60
N PRO A 205 6.32 6.52 26.71
CA PRO A 205 7.75 6.34 26.79
C PRO A 205 8.18 5.25 25.81
N ALA A 206 9.22 5.55 25.02
CA ALA A 206 9.90 4.57 24.19
C ALA A 206 10.30 3.36 25.06
N SER A 207 9.79 2.17 24.73
CA SER A 207 10.32 0.94 25.32
C SER A 207 11.76 0.76 24.85
N PRO A 208 12.70 0.43 25.75
CA PRO A 208 14.09 0.27 25.39
C PRO A 208 14.25 -0.95 24.50
N SER A 209 14.92 -0.75 23.36
CA SER A 209 15.47 -1.79 22.51
C SER A 209 16.49 -2.59 23.32
N THR A 210 16.08 -3.71 23.91
CA THR A 210 17.01 -4.63 24.55
C THR A 210 17.68 -5.48 23.47
N SER A 211 18.93 -5.13 23.19
CA SER A 211 19.89 -5.98 22.52
C SER A 211 20.22 -7.17 23.42
N ALA A 212 19.79 -8.37 23.03
CA ALA A 212 20.28 -9.62 23.61
C ALA A 212 21.03 -10.41 22.54
N SER A 213 22.36 -10.41 22.65
CA SER A 213 23.21 -11.45 22.06
C SER A 213 23.20 -12.66 22.98
N ALA A 214 22.93 -13.84 22.45
CA ALA A 214 23.53 -15.09 22.92
C ALA A 214 23.43 -16.17 21.84
N SER A 215 24.58 -16.77 21.58
CA SER A 215 24.81 -18.00 20.82
C SER A 215 23.87 -19.14 21.23
N GLY A 216 22.85 -19.36 20.43
CA GLY A 216 21.93 -20.50 20.44
C GLY A 216 21.18 -20.44 19.10
N GLY A 217 21.04 -21.57 18.41
CA GLY A 217 20.44 -21.60 17.07
C GLY A 217 19.14 -20.79 17.05
N TYR A 218 19.10 -19.75 16.22
CA TYR A 218 17.92 -18.90 16.08
C TYR A 218 16.72 -19.79 15.75
N ASN A 219 15.74 -19.84 16.66
CA ASN A 219 14.53 -20.63 16.44
C ASN A 219 13.58 -19.81 15.57
N TYR A 220 13.53 -20.18 14.29
CA TYR A 220 12.69 -19.55 13.29
C TYR A 220 11.20 -19.80 13.60
N ASP A 221 10.41 -18.71 13.65
CA ASP A 221 8.96 -18.79 13.75
C ASP A 221 8.34 -18.80 12.35
N ALA A 222 7.92 -19.98 11.90
CA ALA A 222 7.35 -20.17 10.58
C ALA A 222 6.06 -19.36 10.33
N ALA A 223 5.21 -19.23 11.34
CA ALA A 223 3.96 -18.49 11.23
C ALA A 223 4.24 -16.98 11.11
N LYS A 224 5.18 -16.47 11.93
CA LYS A 224 5.59 -15.07 11.88
C LYS A 224 6.29 -14.73 10.57
N GLY A 225 7.21 -15.59 10.09
CA GLY A 225 7.87 -15.42 8.79
C GLY A 225 6.87 -15.38 7.63
N ARG A 226 5.91 -16.31 7.61
CA ARG A 226 4.82 -16.32 6.61
C ARG A 226 3.97 -15.06 6.67
N ALA A 227 3.59 -14.60 7.86
CA ALA A 227 2.77 -13.41 8.03
C ALA A 227 3.50 -12.15 7.53
N LEU A 228 4.78 -11.98 7.89
CA LEU A 228 5.62 -10.88 7.42
C LEU A 228 5.82 -10.94 5.90
N PHE A 229 6.09 -12.11 5.34
CA PHE A 229 6.20 -12.28 3.88
C PHE A 229 4.88 -11.92 3.17
N THR A 230 3.76 -12.37 3.72
CA THR A 230 2.43 -12.07 3.17
C THR A 230 2.20 -10.56 3.14
N ALA A 231 2.55 -9.85 4.21
CA ALA A 231 2.37 -8.41 4.32
C ALA A 231 3.29 -7.59 3.40
N ASN A 232 4.53 -8.03 3.18
CA ASN A 232 5.57 -7.19 2.58
C ASN A 232 6.03 -7.64 1.17
N CYS A 233 5.97 -8.93 0.87
CA CYS A 233 6.67 -9.52 -0.27
C CYS A 233 5.70 -10.17 -1.28
N SER A 234 4.62 -10.78 -0.79
CA SER A 234 3.70 -11.61 -1.58
C SER A 234 3.00 -10.86 -2.71
N ALA A 235 2.89 -9.54 -2.61
CA ALA A 235 2.33 -8.68 -3.65
C ALA A 235 2.99 -8.89 -5.03
N CYS A 236 4.32 -9.00 -5.02
CA CYS A 236 5.13 -9.09 -6.23
C CYS A 236 5.69 -10.51 -6.40
N HIS A 237 6.14 -11.14 -5.32
CA HIS A 237 6.72 -12.48 -5.36
C HIS A 237 5.69 -13.61 -5.30
N GLN A 238 4.40 -13.28 -5.15
CA GLN A 238 3.27 -14.19 -5.01
C GLN A 238 3.34 -15.07 -3.75
N ALA A 239 2.19 -15.57 -3.29
CA ALA A 239 2.15 -16.49 -2.15
C ALA A 239 2.86 -17.83 -2.43
N THR A 240 2.97 -18.20 -3.72
CA THR A 240 3.66 -19.40 -4.21
C THR A 240 5.16 -19.20 -4.39
N GLY A 241 5.68 -17.98 -4.21
CA GLY A 241 7.09 -17.66 -4.44
C GLY A 241 7.50 -17.70 -5.92
N GLU A 242 6.56 -17.84 -6.85
CA GLU A 242 6.83 -17.94 -8.29
C GLU A 242 7.04 -16.57 -8.95
N GLY A 243 6.71 -15.48 -8.24
CA GLY A 243 6.73 -14.14 -8.80
C GLY A 243 5.75 -14.00 -9.96
N VAL A 244 6.06 -13.06 -10.85
CA VAL A 244 5.26 -12.76 -12.04
C VAL A 244 6.21 -12.80 -13.23
N PRO A 245 6.14 -13.83 -14.09
CA PRO A 245 7.10 -14.00 -15.18
C PRO A 245 7.31 -12.73 -16.01
N GLY A 246 8.59 -12.33 -16.16
CA GLY A 246 8.99 -11.09 -16.85
C GLY A 246 8.89 -9.80 -16.03
N ALA A 247 8.07 -9.77 -14.96
CA ALA A 247 7.87 -8.58 -14.12
C ALA A 247 8.56 -8.69 -12.76
N PHE A 248 8.35 -9.78 -12.03
CA PHE A 248 8.89 -10.00 -10.69
C PHE A 248 9.50 -11.40 -10.59
N PRO A 249 10.76 -11.54 -10.15
CA PRO A 249 11.44 -12.82 -10.20
C PRO A 249 10.90 -13.84 -9.19
N PRO A 250 11.02 -15.15 -9.50
CA PRO A 250 10.70 -16.20 -8.55
C PRO A 250 11.71 -16.20 -7.39
N LEU A 251 11.21 -16.50 -6.20
CA LEU A 251 11.99 -16.86 -5.01
C LEU A 251 12.13 -18.38 -4.88
N LYS A 252 11.16 -19.13 -5.41
CA LYS A 252 11.19 -20.59 -5.52
C LYS A 252 12.29 -21.04 -6.49
N GLY A 253 13.22 -21.87 -6.02
CA GLY A 253 14.35 -22.37 -6.81
C GLY A 253 15.35 -21.30 -7.25
N ASN A 254 15.34 -20.13 -6.59
CA ASN A 254 16.23 -19.03 -6.91
C ASN A 254 17.61 -19.27 -6.29
N ALA A 255 18.68 -19.22 -7.09
CA ALA A 255 20.04 -19.49 -6.63
C ALA A 255 20.51 -18.57 -5.49
N ALA A 256 20.06 -17.31 -5.43
CA ALA A 256 20.39 -16.41 -4.33
C ALA A 256 19.67 -16.81 -3.03
N VAL A 257 18.42 -17.28 -3.15
CA VAL A 257 17.63 -17.77 -2.00
C VAL A 257 18.17 -19.10 -1.50
N ASP A 258 18.54 -20.03 -2.39
CA ASP A 258 19.06 -21.35 -2.02
C ASP A 258 20.57 -21.38 -1.70
N SER A 259 21.26 -20.24 -1.83
CA SER A 259 22.70 -20.15 -1.57
C SER A 259 23.06 -20.49 -0.12
N ALA A 260 24.17 -21.22 0.05
CA ALA A 260 24.78 -21.47 1.36
C ALA A 260 25.25 -20.17 2.04
N ASP A 261 25.71 -19.19 1.26
CA ASP A 261 25.98 -17.84 1.71
C ASP A 261 24.74 -16.94 1.50
N PRO A 262 24.05 -16.50 2.57
CA PRO A 262 22.85 -15.69 2.47
C PRO A 262 23.15 -14.20 2.23
N THR A 263 24.42 -13.78 2.14
CA THR A 263 24.79 -12.36 2.07
C THR A 263 24.08 -11.61 0.95
N LEU A 264 24.03 -12.19 -0.26
CA LEU A 264 23.32 -11.58 -1.39
C LEU A 264 21.82 -11.46 -1.12
N HIS A 265 21.20 -12.52 -0.61
CA HIS A 265 19.76 -12.54 -0.31
C HIS A 265 19.40 -11.49 0.75
N ILE A 266 20.18 -11.43 1.84
CA ILE A 266 20.02 -10.42 2.90
C ILE A 266 20.20 -9.02 2.33
N HIS A 267 21.25 -8.79 1.54
CA HIS A 267 21.54 -7.49 0.94
C HIS A 267 20.41 -7.03 0.02
N THR A 268 19.88 -7.91 -0.82
CA THR A 268 18.74 -7.63 -1.70
C THR A 268 17.48 -7.24 -0.92
N VAL A 269 17.16 -7.91 0.19
CA VAL A 269 15.99 -7.52 1.01
C VAL A 269 16.21 -6.16 1.68
N LEU A 270 17.43 -5.89 2.17
CA LEU A 270 17.75 -4.63 2.84
C LEU A 270 17.73 -3.44 1.88
N GLN A 271 18.42 -3.56 0.74
CA GLN A 271 18.72 -2.47 -0.17
C GLN A 271 17.81 -2.43 -1.40
N GLY A 272 16.96 -3.44 -1.57
CA GLY A 272 16.17 -3.61 -2.77
C GLY A 272 17.01 -4.14 -3.94
N ALA A 273 16.40 -4.15 -5.12
CA ALA A 273 17.04 -4.58 -6.36
C ALA A 273 16.38 -3.91 -7.56
N HIS A 274 17.14 -3.78 -8.65
CA HIS A 274 16.63 -3.31 -9.94
C HIS A 274 17.48 -3.89 -11.07
N GLY A 275 16.88 -4.14 -12.24
CA GLY A 275 17.62 -4.55 -13.44
C GLY A 275 18.38 -5.88 -13.30
N VAL A 276 17.80 -6.86 -12.61
CA VAL A 276 18.45 -8.16 -12.36
C VAL A 276 18.16 -9.15 -13.47
N THR A 277 19.11 -10.05 -13.76
CA THR A 277 18.89 -11.18 -14.68
C THR A 277 18.97 -12.48 -13.90
N ILE A 278 17.90 -13.29 -13.96
CA ILE A 278 17.80 -14.57 -13.26
C ILE A 278 17.43 -15.63 -14.28
N GLY A 279 18.27 -16.66 -14.42
CA GLY A 279 18.03 -17.75 -15.38
C GLY A 279 17.90 -17.29 -16.84
N GLY A 280 18.59 -16.20 -17.22
CA GLY A 280 18.49 -15.62 -18.57
C GLY A 280 17.29 -14.71 -18.81
N VAL A 281 16.40 -14.54 -17.82
CA VAL A 281 15.26 -13.62 -17.89
C VAL A 281 15.65 -12.31 -17.20
N ALA A 282 15.50 -11.19 -17.91
CA ALA A 282 15.72 -9.86 -17.37
C ALA A 282 14.48 -9.35 -16.63
N TYR A 283 14.69 -8.81 -15.43
CA TYR A 283 13.66 -8.20 -14.59
C TYR A 283 14.03 -6.74 -14.33
N SER A 284 13.30 -5.83 -14.95
CA SER A 284 13.52 -4.39 -14.84
C SER A 284 12.78 -3.73 -13.69
N SER A 285 11.84 -4.43 -13.06
CA SER A 285 11.07 -3.88 -11.94
C SER A 285 11.94 -3.59 -10.72
N VAL A 286 11.57 -2.53 -10.01
CA VAL A 286 12.24 -2.14 -8.77
C VAL A 286 11.64 -2.91 -7.59
N MET A 287 12.48 -3.63 -6.87
CA MET A 287 12.19 -4.12 -5.52
C MET A 287 12.60 -3.02 -4.52
N PRO A 288 11.68 -2.51 -3.68
CA PRO A 288 12.00 -1.46 -2.72
C PRO A 288 12.94 -1.97 -1.61
N PRO A 289 13.74 -1.08 -1.00
CA PRO A 289 14.54 -1.41 0.18
C PRO A 289 13.67 -1.53 1.43
N PHE A 290 13.91 -2.55 2.25
CA PHE A 290 13.22 -2.73 3.53
C PHE A 290 14.07 -2.37 4.75
N ALA A 291 15.30 -1.90 4.56
CA ALA A 291 16.21 -1.57 5.65
C ALA A 291 15.60 -0.57 6.67
N ALA A 292 14.91 0.47 6.20
CA ALA A 292 14.33 1.47 7.11
C ALA A 292 12.98 1.03 7.73
N GLN A 293 12.38 -0.04 7.23
CA GLN A 293 11.00 -0.43 7.54
C GLN A 293 10.92 -1.62 8.49
N LEU A 294 11.88 -2.53 8.42
CA LEU A 294 11.86 -3.80 9.13
C LEU A 294 13.12 -3.98 9.99
N SER A 295 12.91 -4.49 11.20
CA SER A 295 14.00 -4.87 12.11
C SER A 295 14.77 -6.09 11.60
N ASP A 296 15.98 -6.30 12.13
CA ASP A 296 16.80 -7.46 11.76
C ASP A 296 16.12 -8.79 12.07
N ALA A 297 15.35 -8.85 13.16
CA ALA A 297 14.58 -10.04 13.51
C ALA A 297 13.41 -10.30 12.56
N GLU A 298 12.75 -9.26 12.05
CA GLU A 298 11.68 -9.40 11.06
C GLU A 298 12.24 -9.84 9.70
N ILE A 299 13.35 -9.22 9.26
CA ILE A 299 14.02 -9.62 8.02
C ILE A 299 14.53 -11.05 8.10
N ALA A 300 15.14 -11.46 9.21
CA ALA A 300 15.57 -12.85 9.41
C ALA A 300 14.38 -13.83 9.32
N ASN A 301 13.22 -13.49 9.89
CA ASN A 301 12.01 -14.33 9.77
C ASN A 301 11.49 -14.42 8.33
N ILE A 302 11.48 -13.31 7.58
CA ILE A 302 11.08 -13.30 6.16
C ILE A 302 12.02 -14.19 5.35
N ILE A 303 13.33 -13.96 5.47
CA ILE A 303 14.35 -14.69 4.72
C ILE A 303 14.29 -16.19 5.05
N ASN A 304 14.11 -16.56 6.32
CA ASN A 304 13.97 -17.97 6.69
C ASN A 304 12.71 -18.62 6.12
N TYR A 305 11.59 -17.88 6.02
CA TYR A 305 10.40 -18.37 5.34
C TYR A 305 10.68 -18.65 3.86
N GLU A 306 11.31 -17.71 3.16
CA GLU A 306 11.66 -17.86 1.75
C GLU A 306 12.63 -19.03 1.52
N ARG A 307 13.62 -19.20 2.41
CA ARG A 307 14.66 -20.24 2.34
C ARG A 307 14.20 -21.65 2.73
N SER A 308 13.01 -21.77 3.31
CA SER A 308 12.40 -23.04 3.73
C SER A 308 11.09 -23.36 3.01
N SER A 309 10.60 -22.45 2.18
CA SER A 309 9.33 -22.61 1.45
C SER A 309 9.54 -23.10 0.02
N TRP A 310 8.48 -23.66 -0.56
CA TRP A 310 8.38 -23.98 -1.99
C TRP A 310 9.45 -24.96 -2.54
N GLY A 311 10.11 -25.72 -1.66
CA GLY A 311 11.19 -26.64 -2.00
C GLY A 311 12.59 -26.05 -1.85
N ASN A 312 12.70 -24.81 -1.36
CA ASN A 312 13.97 -24.21 -0.98
C ASN A 312 14.51 -24.86 0.30
N HIS A 313 15.82 -25.09 0.35
CA HIS A 313 16.46 -25.87 1.42
C HIS A 313 17.81 -25.28 1.81
N ALA A 314 17.79 -24.02 2.25
CA ALA A 314 19.01 -23.30 2.59
C ALA A 314 19.16 -23.10 4.11
N ARG A 315 20.41 -22.88 4.58
CA ARG A 315 20.66 -22.67 6.01
C ARG A 315 19.85 -21.51 6.57
N ALA A 316 19.48 -21.59 7.84
CA ALA A 316 18.82 -20.49 8.52
C ALA A 316 19.74 -19.25 8.63
N VAL A 317 19.12 -18.08 8.60
CA VAL A 317 19.69 -16.75 8.78
C VAL A 317 19.31 -16.24 10.16
N THR A 318 20.27 -15.67 10.88
CA THR A 318 20.05 -15.09 12.20
C THR A 318 19.88 -13.55 12.12
N PRO A 319 19.31 -12.90 13.14
CA PRO A 319 19.29 -11.44 13.21
C PRO A 319 20.70 -10.83 13.18
N SER A 320 21.72 -11.52 13.72
CA SER A 320 23.11 -11.05 13.67
C SER A 320 23.69 -11.11 12.26
N ASP A 321 23.33 -12.12 11.46
CA ASP A 321 23.71 -12.18 10.04
C ASP A 321 23.14 -10.95 9.29
N VAL A 322 21.87 -10.61 9.56
CA VAL A 322 21.21 -9.43 8.96
C VAL A 322 21.89 -8.14 9.41
N ALA A 323 22.15 -7.97 10.71
CA ALA A 323 22.82 -6.80 11.26
C ALA A 323 24.22 -6.61 10.64
N ALA A 324 24.97 -7.70 10.44
CA ALA A 324 26.30 -7.66 9.84
C ALA A 324 26.28 -7.20 8.37
N VAL A 325 25.28 -7.61 7.59
CA VAL A 325 25.10 -7.15 6.20
C VAL A 325 24.60 -5.70 6.17
N ARG A 326 23.68 -5.35 7.06
CA ARG A 326 23.15 -3.98 7.19
C ARG A 326 24.25 -2.96 7.47
N ALA A 327 25.17 -3.28 8.39
CA ALA A 327 26.28 -2.40 8.74
C ALA A 327 27.28 -2.17 7.59
N LYS A 328 27.32 -3.06 6.57
CA LYS A 328 28.20 -2.94 5.40
C LYS A 328 27.57 -2.14 4.25
N GLY A 329 26.26 -1.90 4.28
CA GLY A 329 25.49 -1.21 3.24
C GLY A 329 25.06 0.21 3.61
N GLN A 330 25.60 0.76 4.69
CA GLN A 330 25.61 2.20 5.01
C GLN A 330 26.94 2.79 4.57
#